data_AF-A0A1I0B668-F1
#
_entry.id   AF-A0A1I0B668-F1
#
_cell.length_a   1.000
_cell.length_b   1.000
_cell.length_c   1.000
_cell.angle_alpha   90.00
_cell.angle_beta   90.00
_cell.angle_gamma   90.00
#
_symmetry.space_group_name_H-M   'P 1'
#
loop_
_entity.id
_entity.type
_entity.pdbx_description
1 polymer ?
#
loop_
_entity_poly.entity_id
_entity_poly.type
_entity_poly.pdbx_seq_one_letter_code
_entity_poly.pdbx_strand_id
1 'polypeptide(L)'
;MKKKETLMPALFLAHGSPMNAITLNRFSLSWHQLGLQLPKPRAILVVSAHFTTQGQTAITAMDRPNTIHDFVGFPNELVDLVYPAKGASFLASHIVKTLEEFTHIYEDYTDWGLDHGAWTILANMYPDADIPVLELSLDMTKPIAYHHQFGRALSELRRQGILLIGSGNVVHNLRSLKWELDQTPYTWADDFNQFVHENLDSHAFTEDHPLVNFQSHPDSLLANPTIEHYLPMLYILGAWTGREKLQVFNNVILQGSLSMLSFMVGDDELNLSLESENLVGAAYGSFEAPPKLELDFFADYSADELAEKEDSDTDTELSALQSNTELVSSLPDSSNLLEQDDNQSREEDKLTQEESPTVKKRGGFFKSKLRTVAKKLKGKNDI
;
A
#
# COMPACT_ATOMS: atom_id res chain seq x y z
N MET A 1 -15.42 18.28 31.78
CA MET A 1 -14.62 18.40 30.55
C MET A 1 -14.90 17.17 29.71
N LYS A 2 -15.39 17.30 28.47
CA LYS A 2 -15.50 16.14 27.55
C LYS A 2 -14.07 15.67 27.26
N LYS A 3 -13.80 14.37 27.43
CA LYS A 3 -12.51 13.76 27.06
C LYS A 3 -12.31 14.02 25.56
N LYS A 4 -11.21 14.65 25.16
CA LYS A 4 -10.86 14.78 23.73
C LYS A 4 -10.81 13.34 23.20
N GLU A 5 -11.69 13.00 22.27
CA GLU A 5 -11.62 11.69 21.62
C GLU A 5 -10.30 11.65 20.85
N THR A 6 -9.41 10.75 21.25
CA THR A 6 -8.15 10.52 20.56
C THR A 6 -8.47 9.78 19.27
N LEU A 7 -8.35 10.45 18.13
CA LEU A 7 -8.57 9.87 16.82
C LEU A 7 -7.28 9.23 16.34
N MET A 8 -7.33 8.00 15.84
CA MET A 8 -6.14 7.41 15.20
C MET A 8 -5.75 8.21 13.97
N PRO A 9 -4.45 8.42 13.71
CA PRO A 9 -4.00 8.99 12.46
C PRO A 9 -4.45 8.20 11.23
N ALA A 10 -4.44 8.86 10.08
CA ALA A 10 -4.47 8.23 8.78
C ALA A 10 -3.26 8.70 7.96
N LEU A 11 -2.64 7.80 7.21
CA LEU A 11 -1.37 8.01 6.53
C LEU A 11 -1.51 7.74 5.05
N PHE A 12 -1.08 8.66 4.21
CA PHE A 12 -0.75 8.33 2.82
C PHE A 12 0.76 8.13 2.75
N LEU A 13 1.18 6.92 2.37
CA LEU A 13 2.58 6.51 2.34
C LEU A 13 2.93 6.10 0.93
N ALA A 14 3.90 6.79 0.35
CA ALA A 14 4.43 6.39 -0.93
C ALA A 14 5.27 5.12 -0.78
N HIS A 15 4.86 3.97 -1.33
CA HIS A 15 5.61 2.72 -1.11
C HIS A 15 6.88 2.65 -1.97
N GLY A 16 6.84 3.18 -3.20
CA GLY A 16 7.98 3.17 -4.12
C GLY A 16 8.50 1.76 -4.41
N SER A 17 9.79 1.61 -4.67
CA SER A 17 10.32 0.27 -5.02
C SER A 17 10.19 -0.75 -3.88
N PRO A 18 9.81 -2.02 -4.18
CA PRO A 18 9.88 -3.15 -3.25
C PRO A 18 11.22 -3.28 -2.49
N MET A 19 12.32 -2.79 -3.08
CA MET A 19 13.64 -2.73 -2.44
C MET A 19 13.66 -1.99 -1.11
N ASN A 20 12.69 -1.10 -0.85
CA ASN A 20 12.53 -0.42 0.44
C ASN A 20 12.34 -1.38 1.62
N ALA A 21 11.93 -2.63 1.40
CA ALA A 21 11.78 -3.61 2.47
C ALA A 21 13.13 -4.09 3.02
N ILE A 22 14.16 -4.15 2.15
CA ILE A 22 15.49 -4.67 2.50
C ILE A 22 16.57 -3.59 2.49
N THR A 23 16.29 -2.42 1.95
CA THR A 23 17.20 -1.28 1.87
C THR A 23 16.96 -0.31 3.01
N LEU A 24 18.03 0.04 3.74
CA LEU A 24 17.97 1.10 4.74
C LEU A 24 18.21 2.44 4.04
N ASN A 25 17.20 3.30 4.02
CA ASN A 25 17.20 4.60 3.36
C ASN A 25 16.31 5.57 4.14
N ARG A 26 16.16 6.81 3.65
CA ARG A 26 15.32 7.82 4.32
C ARG A 26 13.86 7.39 4.50
N PHE A 27 13.31 6.61 3.57
CA PHE A 27 11.90 6.21 3.57
C PHE A 27 11.64 5.10 4.60
N SER A 28 12.40 4.00 4.53
CA SER A 28 12.36 2.92 5.53
C SER A 28 12.62 3.42 6.95
N LEU A 29 13.56 4.37 7.13
CA LEU A 29 13.79 5.03 8.42
C LEU A 29 12.60 5.88 8.86
N SER A 30 11.99 6.65 7.95
CA SER A 30 10.82 7.46 8.28
C SER A 30 9.62 6.60 8.70
N TRP A 31 9.36 5.50 8.01
CA TRP A 31 8.30 4.55 8.40
C TRP A 31 8.58 3.93 9.76
N HIS A 32 9.83 3.55 10.03
CA HIS A 32 10.21 3.05 11.35
C HIS A 32 9.98 4.09 12.45
N GLN A 33 10.34 5.36 12.20
CA GLN A 33 10.12 6.44 13.15
C GLN A 33 8.63 6.72 13.38
N LEU A 34 7.80 6.66 12.33
CA LEU A 34 6.34 6.73 12.48
C LEU A 34 5.82 5.63 13.42
N GLY A 35 6.21 4.38 13.20
CA GLY A 35 5.79 3.26 14.05
C GLY A 35 6.21 3.39 15.53
N LEU A 36 7.27 4.14 15.82
CA LEU A 36 7.70 4.46 17.20
C LEU A 36 6.95 5.64 17.83
N GLN A 37 6.49 6.60 17.03
CA GLN A 37 5.86 7.83 17.51
C GLN A 37 4.34 7.74 17.58
N LEU A 38 3.71 6.93 16.72
CA LEU A 38 2.27 6.82 16.66
C LEU A 38 1.71 5.97 17.80
N PRO A 39 0.47 6.26 18.26
CA PRO A 39 -0.23 5.37 19.18
C PRO A 39 -0.38 3.98 18.54
N LYS A 40 -0.15 2.92 19.33
CA LYS A 40 -0.27 1.55 18.82
C LYS A 40 -1.73 1.29 18.37
N PRO A 41 -1.98 1.01 17.08
CA PRO A 41 -3.33 0.74 16.60
C PRO A 41 -3.84 -0.62 17.09
N ARG A 42 -5.17 -0.76 17.11
CA ARG A 42 -5.84 -2.05 17.33
C ARG A 42 -5.77 -2.94 16.10
N ALA A 43 -5.77 -2.35 14.93
CA ALA A 43 -5.58 -2.97 13.62
C ALA A 43 -5.17 -1.91 12.59
N ILE A 44 -4.65 -2.35 11.45
CA ILE A 44 -4.30 -1.51 10.32
C ILE A 44 -5.19 -1.92 9.14
N LEU A 45 -5.82 -0.94 8.50
CA LEU A 45 -6.49 -1.11 7.22
C LEU A 45 -5.63 -0.42 6.16
N VAL A 46 -5.08 -1.20 5.24
CA VAL A 46 -4.34 -0.70 4.10
C VAL A 46 -5.26 -0.61 2.90
N VAL A 47 -5.30 0.54 2.23
CA VAL A 47 -5.85 0.68 0.88
C VAL A 47 -4.63 0.71 -0.03
N SER A 48 -4.33 -0.41 -0.67
CA SER A 48 -3.14 -0.56 -1.51
C SER A 48 -3.45 -0.30 -2.98
N ALA A 49 -2.51 0.32 -3.70
CA ALA A 49 -2.58 0.50 -5.13
C ALA A 49 -2.60 -0.82 -5.91
N HIS A 50 -2.02 -1.89 -5.33
CA HIS A 50 -1.86 -3.19 -6.00
C HIS A 50 -3.10 -4.08 -5.86
N PHE A 51 -3.91 -3.87 -4.82
CA PHE A 51 -5.18 -4.58 -4.67
C PHE A 51 -6.29 -3.88 -5.47
N THR A 52 -6.40 -4.20 -6.75
CA THR A 52 -7.48 -3.69 -7.61
C THR A 52 -8.54 -4.75 -7.89
N THR A 53 -9.78 -4.32 -8.08
CA THR A 53 -10.92 -5.19 -8.40
C THR A 53 -11.82 -4.53 -9.45
N GLN A 54 -12.65 -5.32 -10.13
CA GLN A 54 -13.57 -4.84 -11.16
C GLN A 54 -15.03 -5.02 -10.75
N GLY A 55 -15.73 -3.92 -10.48
CA GLY A 55 -17.18 -3.90 -10.25
C GLY A 55 -17.63 -4.19 -8.81
N GLN A 56 -16.69 -4.44 -7.91
CA GLN A 56 -16.94 -4.66 -6.49
C GLN A 56 -15.72 -4.24 -5.66
N THR A 57 -15.90 -3.68 -4.47
CA THR A 57 -14.83 -3.54 -3.46
C THR A 57 -14.69 -4.83 -2.66
N ALA A 58 -13.46 -5.28 -2.43
CA ALA A 58 -13.14 -6.41 -1.56
C ALA A 58 -12.32 -5.98 -0.33
N ILE A 59 -12.42 -6.74 0.75
CA ILE A 59 -11.58 -6.62 1.95
C ILE A 59 -11.04 -8.00 2.32
N THR A 60 -9.75 -8.11 2.63
CA THR A 60 -9.16 -9.37 3.11
C THR A 60 -9.74 -9.73 4.47
N ALA A 61 -10.28 -10.94 4.61
CA ALA A 61 -10.97 -11.44 5.80
C ALA A 61 -10.31 -12.69 6.42
N MET A 62 -9.15 -13.13 5.90
CA MET A 62 -8.37 -14.24 6.46
C MET A 62 -7.85 -13.92 7.87
N ASP A 63 -7.75 -14.93 8.75
CA ASP A 63 -7.07 -14.80 10.05
C ASP A 63 -5.53 -14.74 9.92
N ARG A 64 -5.00 -15.25 8.81
CA ARG A 64 -3.57 -15.33 8.49
C ARG A 64 -3.38 -15.08 6.98
N PRO A 65 -3.41 -13.83 6.51
CA PRO A 65 -3.17 -13.53 5.11
C PRO A 65 -1.74 -13.93 4.74
N ASN A 66 -1.56 -14.45 3.53
CA ASN A 66 -0.23 -14.75 2.98
C ASN A 66 0.50 -13.43 2.68
N THR A 67 1.83 -13.41 2.74
CA THR A 67 2.61 -12.36 2.07
C THR A 67 2.71 -12.74 0.60
N ILE A 68 2.19 -11.91 -0.29
CA ILE A 68 2.30 -12.11 -1.75
C ILE A 68 3.41 -11.22 -2.32
N HIS A 69 4.00 -11.70 -3.41
CA HIS A 69 5.10 -11.04 -4.11
C HIS A 69 4.62 -10.75 -5.53
N ASP A 70 3.87 -9.67 -5.65
CA ASP A 70 3.24 -9.08 -6.84
C ASP A 70 4.23 -8.26 -7.68
N PHE A 71 5.48 -8.70 -7.73
CA PHE A 71 6.56 -8.05 -8.49
C PHE A 71 7.53 -9.08 -9.05
N VAL A 72 8.29 -8.68 -10.06
CA VAL A 72 9.28 -9.52 -10.74
C VAL A 72 10.63 -8.82 -10.90
N GLY A 73 11.70 -9.58 -11.13
CA GLY A 73 13.02 -9.01 -11.41
C GLY A 73 13.81 -8.52 -10.18
N PHE A 74 13.33 -8.81 -8.97
CA PHE A 74 13.99 -8.43 -7.71
C PHE A 74 14.85 -9.57 -7.12
N PRO A 75 15.83 -9.26 -6.24
CA PRO A 75 16.70 -10.26 -5.62
C PRO A 75 15.94 -11.27 -4.76
N ASN A 76 16.45 -12.50 -4.68
CA ASN A 76 15.87 -13.58 -3.86
C ASN A 76 15.69 -13.19 -2.40
N GLU A 77 16.57 -12.34 -1.83
CA GLU A 77 16.42 -11.85 -0.46
C GLU A 77 15.11 -11.10 -0.22
N LEU A 78 14.55 -10.49 -1.27
CA LEU A 78 13.27 -9.83 -1.23
C LEU A 78 12.12 -10.83 -1.42
N VAL A 79 12.25 -11.75 -2.38
CA VAL A 79 11.25 -12.80 -2.67
C VAL A 79 11.07 -13.80 -1.51
N ASP A 80 12.12 -14.01 -0.72
CA ASP A 80 12.09 -14.87 0.47
C ASP A 80 11.51 -14.16 1.72
N LEU A 81 11.13 -12.88 1.62
CA LEU A 81 10.67 -12.10 2.76
C LEU A 81 9.21 -12.40 3.06
N VAL A 82 8.90 -12.73 4.31
CA VAL A 82 7.53 -12.93 4.79
C VAL A 82 7.26 -11.94 5.91
N TYR A 83 6.14 -11.22 5.81
CA TYR A 83 5.61 -10.35 6.85
C TYR A 83 4.41 -11.03 7.52
N PRO A 84 4.61 -11.75 8.64
CA PRO A 84 3.63 -12.69 9.17
C PRO A 84 2.60 -11.99 10.08
N ALA A 85 1.99 -10.92 9.59
CA ALA A 85 0.91 -10.25 10.30
C ALA A 85 -0.28 -11.20 10.45
N LYS A 86 -1.00 -11.04 11.56
CA LYS A 86 -2.33 -11.66 11.68
C LYS A 86 -3.31 -10.86 10.83
N GLY A 87 -4.29 -11.53 10.25
CA GLY A 87 -5.49 -10.82 9.79
C GLY A 87 -6.49 -10.67 10.93
N ALA A 88 -7.68 -10.21 10.61
CA ALA A 88 -8.76 -10.05 11.57
C ALA A 88 -10.13 -10.23 10.91
N SER A 89 -10.52 -11.47 10.65
CA SER A 89 -11.83 -11.85 10.09
C SER A 89 -13.01 -11.12 10.74
N PHE A 90 -13.09 -11.15 12.08
CA PHE A 90 -14.14 -10.44 12.82
C PHE A 90 -14.16 -8.93 12.56
N LEU A 91 -12.98 -8.32 12.40
CA LEU A 91 -12.89 -6.90 12.09
C LEU A 91 -13.28 -6.62 10.63
N ALA A 92 -12.95 -7.51 9.69
CA ALA A 92 -13.40 -7.42 8.31
C ALA A 92 -14.94 -7.35 8.26
N SER A 93 -15.63 -8.31 8.90
CA SER A 93 -17.10 -8.32 8.96
C SER A 93 -17.67 -7.09 9.66
N HIS A 94 -16.98 -6.57 10.69
CA HIS A 94 -17.39 -5.32 11.34
C HIS A 94 -17.26 -4.10 10.42
N ILE A 95 -16.18 -4.02 9.65
CA ILE A 95 -15.94 -2.95 8.66
C ILE A 95 -17.01 -3.02 7.55
N VAL A 96 -17.25 -4.21 6.99
CA VAL A 96 -18.30 -4.43 5.98
C VAL A 96 -19.65 -3.95 6.49
N LYS A 97 -20.03 -4.35 7.72
CA LYS A 97 -21.28 -3.89 8.34
C LYS A 97 -21.31 -2.38 8.60
N THR A 98 -20.19 -1.79 9.01
CA THR A 98 -20.11 -0.34 9.28
C THR A 98 -20.32 0.48 8.00
N LEU A 99 -19.96 -0.08 6.85
CA LEU A 99 -19.96 0.59 5.55
C LEU A 99 -21.11 0.13 4.63
N GLU A 100 -22.03 -0.69 5.14
CA GLU A 100 -23.11 -1.31 4.35
C GLU A 100 -24.03 -0.29 3.68
N GLU A 101 -24.23 0.88 4.31
CA GLU A 101 -25.02 1.98 3.74
C GLU A 101 -24.30 2.70 2.58
N PHE A 102 -22.97 2.63 2.53
CA PHE A 102 -22.17 3.25 1.48
C PHE A 102 -21.99 2.32 0.28
N THR A 103 -21.56 1.09 0.52
CA THR A 103 -21.31 0.12 -0.56
C THR A 103 -21.31 -1.32 -0.06
N HIS A 104 -21.58 -2.26 -0.96
CA HIS A 104 -21.38 -3.67 -0.66
C HIS A 104 -19.89 -4.02 -0.81
N ILE A 105 -19.31 -4.58 0.25
CA ILE A 105 -17.90 -4.99 0.30
C ILE A 105 -17.87 -6.52 0.38
N TYR A 106 -17.13 -7.15 -0.53
CA TYR A 106 -16.86 -8.57 -0.52
C TYR A 106 -15.81 -8.91 0.52
N GLU A 107 -16.08 -9.90 1.37
CA GLU A 107 -15.10 -10.44 2.32
C GLU A 107 -14.31 -11.53 1.62
N ASP A 108 -13.05 -11.25 1.30
CA ASP A 108 -12.13 -12.19 0.66
C ASP A 108 -11.43 -13.06 1.71
N TYR A 109 -11.80 -14.33 1.77
CA TYR A 109 -11.26 -15.30 2.71
C TYR A 109 -10.11 -16.14 2.14
N THR A 110 -9.75 -15.97 0.86
CA THR A 110 -8.90 -16.95 0.16
C THR A 110 -7.92 -16.38 -0.85
N ASP A 111 -8.30 -15.34 -1.58
CA ASP A 111 -7.72 -15.06 -2.89
C ASP A 111 -6.56 -14.08 -2.80
N TRP A 112 -6.77 -12.91 -2.17
CA TRP A 112 -5.74 -11.89 -2.01
C TRP A 112 -4.82 -12.16 -0.81
N GLY A 113 -3.63 -11.58 -0.81
CA GLY A 113 -2.69 -11.59 0.32
C GLY A 113 -2.24 -10.18 0.70
N LEU A 114 -1.28 -10.07 1.61
CA LEU A 114 -0.61 -8.79 1.83
C LEU A 114 0.32 -8.52 0.66
N ASP A 115 0.06 -7.49 -0.13
CA ASP A 115 0.86 -7.09 -1.30
C ASP A 115 2.07 -6.24 -0.92
N HIS A 116 3.01 -6.06 -1.85
CA HIS A 116 4.26 -5.36 -1.52
C HIS A 116 4.05 -3.91 -1.14
N GLY A 117 3.02 -3.26 -1.67
CA GLY A 117 2.61 -1.91 -1.29
C GLY A 117 2.27 -1.84 0.20
N ALA A 118 1.69 -2.90 0.76
CA ALA A 118 1.42 -3.00 2.20
C ALA A 118 2.61 -3.52 3.00
N TRP A 119 3.10 -4.73 2.71
CA TRP A 119 4.04 -5.40 3.61
C TRP A 119 5.43 -4.76 3.62
N THR A 120 5.87 -4.10 2.55
CA THR A 120 7.16 -3.39 2.51
C THR A 120 7.20 -2.25 3.53
N ILE A 121 6.13 -1.48 3.60
CA ILE A 121 5.97 -0.40 4.57
C ILE A 121 5.88 -0.99 5.98
N LEU A 122 5.01 -1.98 6.17
CA LEU A 122 4.71 -2.53 7.49
C LEU A 122 5.89 -3.29 8.09
N ALA A 123 6.70 -3.97 7.29
CA ALA A 123 7.93 -4.63 7.74
C ALA A 123 8.94 -3.65 8.34
N ASN A 124 8.93 -2.38 7.91
CA ASN A 124 9.77 -1.33 8.47
C ASN A 124 9.09 -0.58 9.64
N MET A 125 7.80 -0.28 9.49
CA MET A 125 7.01 0.49 10.45
C MET A 125 6.69 -0.32 11.73
N TYR A 126 6.25 -1.57 11.58
CA TYR A 126 5.86 -2.47 12.67
C TYR A 126 6.53 -3.84 12.53
N PRO A 127 7.88 -3.92 12.66
CA PRO A 127 8.68 -5.10 12.31
C PRO A 127 8.39 -6.37 13.14
N ASP A 128 7.70 -6.23 14.28
CA ASP A 128 7.33 -7.37 15.12
C ASP A 128 6.03 -8.05 14.64
N ALA A 129 5.33 -7.50 13.63
CA ALA A 129 4.13 -8.04 12.99
C ALA A 129 3.03 -8.45 14.00
N ASP A 130 2.87 -7.67 15.07
CA ASP A 130 2.02 -7.99 16.22
C ASP A 130 0.68 -7.22 16.22
N ILE A 131 0.41 -6.47 15.15
CA ILE A 131 -0.83 -5.74 14.91
C ILE A 131 -1.57 -6.44 13.76
N PRO A 132 -2.88 -6.70 13.87
CA PRO A 132 -3.67 -7.23 12.76
C PRO A 132 -3.72 -6.30 11.55
N VAL A 133 -3.64 -6.85 10.34
CA VAL A 133 -3.64 -6.11 9.07
C VAL A 133 -4.74 -6.64 8.16
N LEU A 134 -5.46 -5.73 7.52
CA LEU A 134 -6.41 -6.00 6.44
C LEU A 134 -6.08 -5.11 5.25
N GLU A 135 -6.37 -5.59 4.05
CA GLU A 135 -6.31 -4.80 2.82
C GLU A 135 -7.70 -4.56 2.27
N LEU A 136 -7.95 -3.36 1.73
CA LEU A 136 -9.16 -2.95 1.05
C LEU A 136 -8.82 -2.63 -0.41
N SER A 137 -9.55 -3.24 -1.34
CA SER A 137 -9.29 -3.06 -2.75
C SER A 137 -9.78 -1.72 -3.31
N LEU A 138 -9.25 -1.37 -4.48
CA LEU A 138 -9.70 -0.29 -5.34
C LEU A 138 -10.63 -0.86 -6.41
N ASP A 139 -11.93 -0.54 -6.35
CA ASP A 139 -12.85 -0.87 -7.44
C ASP A 139 -12.63 0.09 -8.62
N MET A 140 -11.93 -0.39 -9.64
CA MET A 140 -11.49 0.41 -10.78
C MET A 140 -12.62 0.81 -11.73
N THR A 141 -13.83 0.30 -11.52
CA THR A 141 -15.03 0.71 -12.28
C THR A 141 -15.67 1.99 -11.73
N LYS A 142 -15.23 2.45 -10.55
CA LYS A 142 -15.81 3.61 -9.87
C LYS A 142 -15.16 4.92 -10.32
N PRO A 143 -15.92 6.03 -10.33
CA PRO A 143 -15.34 7.34 -10.64
C PRO A 143 -14.38 7.79 -9.54
N ILE A 144 -13.37 8.61 -9.87
CA ILE A 144 -12.36 9.10 -8.90
C ILE A 144 -12.98 9.69 -7.61
N ALA A 145 -14.06 10.46 -7.74
CA ALA A 145 -14.78 11.04 -6.61
C ALA A 145 -15.34 10.00 -5.62
N TYR A 146 -15.69 8.79 -6.08
CA TYR A 146 -16.16 7.70 -5.23
C TYR A 146 -15.10 7.30 -4.20
N HIS A 147 -13.84 7.19 -4.59
CA HIS A 147 -12.74 6.78 -3.71
C HIS A 147 -12.54 7.79 -2.56
N HIS A 148 -12.68 9.09 -2.86
CA HIS A 148 -12.68 10.12 -1.83
C HIS A 148 -13.89 10.03 -0.90
N GLN A 149 -15.10 9.86 -1.44
CA GLN A 149 -16.31 9.66 -0.62
C GLN A 149 -16.20 8.41 0.26
N PHE A 150 -15.60 7.35 -0.24
CA PHE A 150 -15.37 6.12 0.50
C PHE A 150 -14.40 6.36 1.67
N GLY A 151 -13.32 7.11 1.44
CA GLY A 151 -12.46 7.62 2.50
C GLY A 151 -13.23 8.31 3.63
N ARG A 152 -14.24 9.14 3.31
CA ARG A 152 -15.10 9.77 4.33
C ARG A 152 -15.86 8.75 5.15
N ALA A 153 -16.41 7.72 4.52
CA ALA A 153 -17.10 6.63 5.22
C ALA A 153 -16.14 5.84 6.14
N LEU A 154 -14.88 5.66 5.73
CA LEU A 154 -13.84 5.03 6.55
C LEU A 154 -13.40 5.87 7.76
N SER A 155 -13.67 7.18 7.78
CA SER A 155 -13.20 8.09 8.84
C SER A 155 -13.60 7.62 10.25
N GLU A 156 -14.77 7.00 10.41
CA GLU A 156 -15.25 6.53 11.71
C GLU A 156 -14.42 5.39 12.29
N LEU A 157 -13.78 4.57 11.43
CA LEU A 157 -12.87 3.49 11.86
C LEU A 157 -11.71 4.03 12.69
N ARG A 158 -11.29 5.27 12.44
CA ARG A 158 -10.23 5.95 13.19
C ARG A 158 -10.61 6.14 14.66
N ARG A 159 -11.89 6.34 15.00
CA ARG A 159 -12.37 6.41 16.39
C ARG A 159 -12.32 5.06 17.09
N GLN A 160 -12.38 3.98 16.31
CA GLN A 160 -12.34 2.62 16.82
C GLN A 160 -10.92 2.12 17.11
N GLY A 161 -9.90 2.94 16.86
CA GLY A 161 -8.50 2.57 17.07
C GLY A 161 -7.84 1.93 15.84
N ILE A 162 -8.43 2.10 14.65
CA ILE A 162 -7.90 1.56 13.38
C ILE A 162 -7.02 2.62 12.72
N LEU A 163 -5.78 2.26 12.41
CA LEU A 163 -4.88 3.07 11.60
C LEU A 163 -5.21 2.83 10.12
N LEU A 164 -5.52 3.90 9.39
CA LEU A 164 -5.72 3.84 7.95
C LEU A 164 -4.42 4.16 7.24
N ILE A 165 -4.02 3.33 6.28
CA ILE A 165 -2.85 3.57 5.42
C ILE A 165 -3.31 3.50 3.96
N GLY A 166 -3.15 4.59 3.22
CA GLY A 166 -3.23 4.58 1.77
C GLY A 166 -1.82 4.38 1.23
N SER A 167 -1.57 3.25 0.56
CA SER A 167 -0.27 2.92 0.00
C SER A 167 -0.31 3.07 -1.52
N GLY A 168 0.45 4.01 -2.06
CA GLY A 168 0.44 4.34 -3.50
C GLY A 168 1.60 5.26 -3.88
N ASN A 169 1.45 6.05 -4.93
CA ASN A 169 2.41 7.08 -5.35
C ASN A 169 1.64 8.15 -6.15
N VAL A 170 1.88 9.44 -5.89
CA VAL A 170 1.16 10.52 -6.60
C VAL A 170 1.71 10.79 -8.01
N VAL A 171 2.94 10.37 -8.26
CA VAL A 171 3.56 10.26 -9.58
C VAL A 171 4.13 8.85 -9.65
N HIS A 172 3.63 8.05 -10.57
CA HIS A 172 3.98 6.65 -10.76
C HIS A 172 4.02 6.31 -12.25
N ASN A 173 5.12 6.71 -12.91
CA ASN A 173 5.37 6.32 -14.30
C ASN A 173 6.70 5.57 -14.39
N LEU A 174 6.60 4.26 -14.28
CA LEU A 174 7.74 3.35 -14.25
C LEU A 174 8.49 3.28 -15.59
N ARG A 175 7.75 3.44 -16.70
CA ARG A 175 8.32 3.53 -18.06
C ARG A 175 9.27 4.72 -18.24
N SER A 176 9.11 5.75 -17.40
CA SER A 176 9.93 6.96 -17.43
C SER A 176 11.06 6.96 -16.40
N LEU A 177 11.32 5.86 -15.67
CA LEU A 177 12.37 5.86 -14.65
C LEU A 177 13.76 6.09 -15.25
N LYS A 178 14.53 6.98 -14.61
CA LYS A 178 15.94 7.21 -14.93
C LYS A 178 16.83 6.27 -14.12
N TRP A 179 17.53 5.39 -14.82
CA TRP A 179 18.53 4.48 -14.25
C TRP A 179 19.97 5.04 -14.34
N GLU A 180 20.13 6.19 -14.98
CA GLU A 180 21.41 6.87 -15.17
C GLU A 180 21.87 7.62 -13.90
N LEU A 181 23.07 8.22 -13.97
CA LEU A 181 23.64 9.01 -12.87
C LEU A 181 22.83 10.28 -12.56
N ASP A 182 22.24 10.92 -13.58
CA ASP A 182 21.34 12.05 -13.38
C ASP A 182 19.90 11.55 -13.22
N GLN A 183 19.45 11.53 -11.97
CA GLN A 183 18.10 11.12 -11.58
C GLN A 183 17.21 12.31 -11.25
N THR A 184 17.61 13.53 -11.68
CA THR A 184 16.83 14.75 -11.45
C THR A 184 15.39 14.55 -11.94
N PRO A 185 14.38 14.98 -11.17
CA PRO A 185 12.98 14.88 -11.55
C PRO A 185 12.72 15.47 -12.94
N TYR A 186 11.83 14.84 -13.71
CA TYR A 186 11.32 15.50 -14.91
C TYR A 186 10.47 16.70 -14.52
N THR A 187 10.47 17.76 -15.33
CA THR A 187 9.65 18.94 -15.08
C THR A 187 8.17 18.60 -14.91
N TRP A 188 7.61 17.76 -15.78
CA TRP A 188 6.21 17.32 -15.67
C TRP A 188 5.93 16.52 -14.38
N ALA A 189 6.92 15.76 -13.89
CA ALA A 189 6.78 14.98 -12.66
C ALA A 189 6.82 15.90 -11.43
N ASP A 190 7.72 16.88 -11.45
CA ASP A 190 7.83 17.90 -10.41
C ASP A 190 6.59 18.82 -10.38
N ASP A 191 6.14 19.28 -11.55
CA ASP A 191 4.94 20.12 -11.70
C ASP A 191 3.69 19.42 -11.16
N PHE A 192 3.46 18.15 -11.54
CA PHE A 192 2.32 17.39 -11.02
C PHE A 192 2.44 17.11 -9.51
N ASN A 193 3.63 16.75 -9.04
CA ASN A 193 3.86 16.52 -7.61
C ASN A 193 3.65 17.80 -6.78
N GLN A 194 4.10 18.95 -7.30
CA GLN A 194 3.90 20.24 -6.68
C GLN A 194 2.42 20.65 -6.70
N PHE A 195 1.71 20.42 -7.82
CA PHE A 195 0.26 20.56 -7.88
C PHE A 195 -0.43 19.76 -6.77
N VAL A 196 0.00 18.51 -6.56
CA VAL A 196 -0.54 17.70 -5.47
C VAL A 196 -0.25 18.33 -4.11
N HIS A 197 1.02 18.63 -3.84
CA HIS A 197 1.48 19.20 -2.58
C HIS A 197 0.77 20.51 -2.21
N GLU A 198 0.66 21.45 -3.14
CA GLU A 198 0.02 22.76 -2.91
C GLU A 198 -1.48 22.65 -2.62
N ASN A 199 -2.14 21.63 -3.16
CA ASN A 199 -3.56 21.40 -2.93
C ASN A 199 -3.85 20.56 -1.68
N LEU A 200 -2.82 20.10 -0.94
CA LEU A 200 -3.01 19.43 0.37
C LEU A 200 -3.36 20.41 1.50
N ASP A 201 -3.01 21.70 1.35
CA ASP A 201 -3.29 22.75 2.34
C ASP A 201 -4.78 23.17 2.39
N SER A 202 -5.63 22.57 1.55
CA SER A 202 -7.07 22.82 1.54
C SER A 202 -7.73 22.31 2.81
N HIS A 203 -8.48 23.14 3.54
CA HIS A 203 -9.22 22.69 4.73
C HIS A 203 -10.46 21.85 4.43
N ALA A 204 -10.83 21.67 3.15
CA ALA A 204 -11.99 20.88 2.75
C ALA A 204 -11.81 20.26 1.36
N PHE A 205 -11.80 18.93 1.31
CA PHE A 205 -11.90 18.19 0.06
C PHE A 205 -13.38 18.00 -0.30
N THR A 206 -13.80 18.57 -1.43
CA THR A 206 -15.13 18.38 -2.04
C THR A 206 -15.00 17.59 -3.34
N GLU A 207 -16.11 17.26 -3.99
CA GLU A 207 -16.08 16.60 -5.31
C GLU A 207 -15.41 17.48 -6.38
N ASP A 208 -15.50 18.80 -6.24
CA ASP A 208 -14.86 19.78 -7.13
C ASP A 208 -13.38 20.05 -6.79
N HIS A 209 -12.82 19.36 -5.79
CA HIS A 209 -11.46 19.62 -5.36
C HIS A 209 -10.45 19.29 -6.47
N PRO A 210 -9.39 20.09 -6.69
CA PRO A 210 -8.41 19.82 -7.74
C PRO A 210 -7.79 18.42 -7.65
N LEU A 211 -7.49 17.93 -6.45
CA LEU A 211 -6.98 16.55 -6.26
C LEU A 211 -7.98 15.44 -6.62
N VAL A 212 -9.29 15.69 -6.50
CA VAL A 212 -10.33 14.75 -6.95
C VAL A 212 -10.50 14.83 -8.47
N ASN A 213 -10.22 15.98 -9.06
CA ASN A 213 -10.28 16.24 -10.50
C ASN A 213 -8.89 16.33 -11.13
N PHE A 214 -7.91 15.58 -10.60
CA PHE A 214 -6.49 15.73 -10.97
C PHE A 214 -6.24 15.46 -12.46
N GLN A 215 -7.10 14.67 -13.11
CA GLN A 215 -7.05 14.39 -14.54
C GLN A 215 -7.21 15.65 -15.41
N SER A 216 -7.67 16.76 -14.84
CA SER A 216 -7.69 18.07 -15.53
C SER A 216 -6.31 18.72 -15.64
N HIS A 217 -5.33 18.28 -14.85
CA HIS A 217 -3.94 18.73 -14.95
C HIS A 217 -3.30 18.18 -16.24
N PRO A 218 -2.57 19.01 -17.03
CA PRO A 218 -2.00 18.60 -18.31
C PRO A 218 -1.05 17.40 -18.20
N ASP A 219 -0.25 17.35 -17.13
CA ASP A 219 0.71 16.26 -16.90
C ASP A 219 0.12 15.03 -16.19
N SER A 220 -1.18 15.01 -15.90
CA SER A 220 -1.79 13.93 -15.11
C SER A 220 -1.62 12.55 -15.73
N LEU A 221 -1.75 12.42 -17.05
CA LEU A 221 -1.54 11.16 -17.78
C LEU A 221 -0.07 10.73 -17.83
N LEU A 222 0.87 11.69 -17.80
CA LEU A 222 2.29 11.36 -17.70
C LEU A 222 2.64 10.96 -16.27
N ALA A 223 2.07 11.63 -15.27
CA ALA A 223 2.29 11.33 -13.87
C ALA A 223 1.66 10.00 -13.44
N ASN A 224 0.48 9.70 -13.96
CA ASN A 224 -0.32 8.53 -13.61
C ASN A 224 -0.91 7.95 -14.90
N PRO A 225 -0.15 7.13 -15.66
CA PRO A 225 -0.64 6.46 -16.87
C PRO A 225 -1.90 5.64 -16.61
N THR A 226 -1.96 5.06 -15.42
CA THR A 226 -3.11 4.42 -14.78
C THR A 226 -3.31 5.07 -13.39
N ILE A 227 -4.50 4.94 -12.79
CA ILE A 227 -4.91 5.79 -11.65
C ILE A 227 -4.71 5.14 -10.28
N GLU A 228 -4.54 3.82 -10.22
CA GLU A 228 -4.53 3.01 -8.99
C GLU A 228 -3.49 3.48 -7.97
N HIS A 229 -2.30 3.90 -8.38
CA HIS A 229 -1.28 4.42 -7.45
C HIS A 229 -1.66 5.78 -6.83
N TYR A 230 -2.49 6.57 -7.51
CA TYR A 230 -2.96 7.86 -6.99
C TYR A 230 -4.16 7.72 -6.03
N LEU A 231 -5.07 6.79 -6.32
CA LEU A 231 -6.35 6.65 -5.60
C LEU A 231 -6.24 6.49 -4.06
N PRO A 232 -5.29 5.71 -3.49
CA PRO A 232 -5.13 5.57 -2.04
C PRO A 232 -4.99 6.89 -1.30
N MET A 233 -4.40 7.92 -1.93
CA MET A 233 -4.33 9.27 -1.35
C MET A 233 -5.73 9.82 -1.06
N LEU A 234 -6.66 9.64 -1.98
CA LEU A 234 -8.03 10.17 -1.86
C LEU A 234 -8.81 9.50 -0.73
N TYR A 235 -8.56 8.22 -0.44
CA TYR A 235 -9.16 7.56 0.73
C TYR A 235 -8.69 8.23 2.04
N ILE A 236 -7.42 8.58 2.14
CA ILE A 236 -6.86 9.23 3.33
C ILE A 236 -7.34 10.67 3.47
N LEU A 237 -7.40 11.42 2.37
CA LEU A 237 -7.96 12.78 2.36
C LEU A 237 -9.46 12.77 2.70
N GLY A 238 -10.20 11.77 2.22
CA GLY A 238 -11.61 11.58 2.58
C GLY A 238 -11.78 11.29 4.08
N ALA A 239 -10.87 10.50 4.65
CA ALA A 239 -10.90 10.16 6.08
C ALA A 239 -10.51 11.33 7.00
N TRP A 240 -9.98 12.43 6.45
CA TRP A 240 -9.62 13.63 7.20
C TRP A 240 -10.84 14.48 7.52
N THR A 241 -10.97 14.84 8.80
CA THR A 241 -12.13 15.59 9.30
C THR A 241 -12.01 17.12 9.11
N GLY A 242 -10.89 17.60 8.56
CA GLY A 242 -10.55 19.03 8.43
C GLY A 242 -10.20 19.73 9.76
N ARG A 243 -10.28 19.02 10.90
CA ARG A 243 -9.97 19.58 12.23
C ARG A 243 -8.54 19.30 12.69
N GLU A 244 -7.99 18.19 12.22
CA GLU A 244 -6.66 17.71 12.58
C GLU A 244 -5.60 18.32 11.67
N LYS A 245 -4.34 18.28 12.07
CA LYS A 245 -3.26 18.74 11.20
C LYS A 245 -3.05 17.74 10.06
N LEU A 246 -2.83 18.25 8.85
CA LEU A 246 -2.20 17.52 7.77
C LEU A 246 -0.69 17.86 7.81
N GLN A 247 0.16 16.84 7.86
CA GLN A 247 1.61 16.98 7.98
C GLN A 247 2.28 16.19 6.86
N VAL A 248 2.79 16.90 5.85
CA VAL A 248 3.69 16.32 4.84
C VAL A 248 5.06 16.13 5.47
N PHE A 249 5.60 14.92 5.43
CA PHE A 249 6.90 14.60 6.01
C PHE A 249 7.89 13.99 5.02
N ASN A 250 7.43 13.69 3.80
CA ASN A 250 8.29 13.34 2.70
C ASN A 250 7.72 13.93 1.41
N ASN A 251 8.56 14.56 0.60
CA ASN A 251 8.19 15.15 -0.67
C ASN A 251 9.41 15.15 -1.60
N VAL A 252 9.77 13.95 -2.08
CA VAL A 252 10.96 13.72 -2.91
C VAL A 252 10.55 12.87 -4.10
N ILE A 253 11.03 13.19 -5.29
CA ILE A 253 10.86 12.35 -6.47
C ILE A 253 12.15 11.56 -6.72
N LEU A 254 12.01 10.24 -6.84
CA LEU A 254 13.09 9.33 -7.19
C LEU A 254 13.13 9.10 -8.70
N GLN A 255 14.34 8.89 -9.22
CA GLN A 255 14.56 8.35 -10.56
C GLN A 255 13.75 9.07 -11.65
N GLY A 256 13.65 10.39 -11.57
CA GLY A 256 12.91 11.19 -12.54
C GLY A 256 11.39 11.27 -12.31
N SER A 257 10.71 10.17 -12.02
CA SER A 257 9.24 10.06 -12.14
C SER A 257 8.52 9.29 -11.03
N LEU A 258 9.19 8.93 -9.93
CA LEU A 258 8.56 8.20 -8.81
C LEU A 258 8.44 9.11 -7.58
N SER A 259 7.29 9.74 -7.39
CA SER A 259 7.07 10.60 -6.23
C SER A 259 6.95 9.78 -4.96
N MET A 260 7.77 10.11 -3.96
CA MET A 260 7.69 9.57 -2.61
C MET A 260 6.87 10.47 -1.66
N LEU A 261 6.04 11.39 -2.19
CA LEU A 261 5.22 12.28 -1.36
C LEU A 261 4.41 11.47 -0.33
N SER A 262 4.53 11.81 0.95
CA SER A 262 3.84 11.12 2.04
C SER A 262 3.41 12.12 3.10
N PHE A 263 2.21 11.91 3.64
CA PHE A 263 1.64 12.77 4.67
C PHE A 263 0.82 11.99 5.69
N MET A 264 0.61 12.62 6.83
CA MET A 264 -0.26 12.16 7.89
C MET A 264 -1.38 13.18 8.13
N VAL A 265 -2.58 12.68 8.39
CA VAL A 265 -3.64 13.46 9.03
C VAL A 265 -3.86 12.96 10.46
N GLY A 266 -3.79 13.85 11.44
CA GLY A 266 -3.86 13.48 12.85
C GLY A 266 -3.54 14.62 13.80
N ASP A 267 -3.90 14.43 15.07
CA ASP A 267 -3.55 15.36 16.16
C ASP A 267 -2.11 15.16 16.67
N ASP A 268 -1.48 14.02 16.36
CA ASP A 268 -0.13 13.70 16.79
C ASP A 268 0.90 14.61 16.10
N GLU A 269 1.86 15.15 16.85
CA GLU A 269 2.97 15.89 16.26
C GLU A 269 4.07 14.92 15.87
N LEU A 270 4.39 14.88 14.58
CA LEU A 270 5.51 14.10 14.09
C LEU A 270 6.79 14.88 14.30
N ASN A 271 7.74 14.28 15.02
CA ASN A 271 9.12 14.77 15.09
C ASN A 271 10.02 13.83 14.29
N LEU A 272 9.82 13.84 12.97
CA LEU A 272 10.69 13.14 12.03
C LEU A 272 11.92 14.04 11.82
N SER A 273 12.88 13.97 12.75
CA SER A 273 14.10 14.78 12.68
C SER A 273 14.88 14.49 11.38
N LEU A 274 15.23 15.54 10.64
CA LEU A 274 16.16 15.50 9.50
C LEU A 274 17.55 14.91 9.85
N GLU A 275 17.84 14.63 11.12
CA GLU A 275 18.99 13.82 11.52
C GLU A 275 18.98 12.40 10.90
N SER A 276 17.86 11.93 10.33
CA SER A 276 17.81 10.72 9.51
C SER A 276 18.71 10.81 8.26
N GLU A 277 18.88 12.00 7.66
CA GLU A 277 19.84 12.20 6.55
C GLU A 277 21.29 12.07 7.06
N ASN A 278 21.57 12.60 8.26
CA ASN A 278 22.87 12.41 8.93
C ASN A 278 23.09 10.97 9.43
N LEU A 279 22.05 10.22 9.78
CA LEU A 279 22.15 8.79 10.13
C LEU A 279 22.43 7.93 8.91
N VAL A 280 21.86 8.26 7.75
CA VAL A 280 22.24 7.67 6.46
C VAL A 280 23.70 8.03 6.15
N GLY A 281 24.09 9.31 6.23
CA GLY A 281 25.48 9.75 6.00
C GLY A 281 26.52 9.23 7.02
N ALA A 282 26.13 9.00 8.27
CA ALA A 282 27.04 8.52 9.33
C ALA A 282 27.13 6.99 9.40
N ALA A 283 26.08 6.27 8.98
CA ALA A 283 26.13 4.82 8.75
C ALA A 283 26.95 4.46 7.50
N TYR A 284 26.89 5.33 6.50
CA TYR A 284 27.56 5.22 5.20
C TYR A 284 28.60 6.34 5.03
N GLY A 285 29.77 6.17 5.67
CA GLY A 285 30.94 6.94 5.28
C GLY A 285 31.19 6.76 3.79
N SER A 286 31.47 7.88 3.10
CA SER A 286 31.78 8.00 1.66
C SER A 286 32.23 6.68 1.03
N PHE A 287 31.33 5.99 0.35
CA PHE A 287 31.69 4.97 -0.61
C PHE A 287 30.81 5.05 -1.84
N GLU A 288 31.46 4.63 -2.91
CA GLU A 288 31.11 4.67 -4.31
C GLU A 288 29.69 4.20 -4.60
N ALA A 289 29.22 4.57 -5.80
CA ALA A 289 28.01 4.05 -6.42
C ALA A 289 27.84 2.56 -6.07
N PRO A 290 26.59 2.10 -5.85
CA PRO A 290 26.32 0.68 -5.57
C PRO A 290 27.16 -0.17 -6.53
N PRO A 291 27.72 -1.32 -6.07
CA PRO A 291 28.43 -2.21 -6.98
C PRO A 291 27.51 -2.37 -8.17
N LYS A 292 28.04 -2.13 -9.38
CA LYS A 292 27.28 -2.29 -10.62
C LYS A 292 26.46 -3.56 -10.43
N LEU A 293 25.13 -3.41 -10.37
CA LEU A 293 24.27 -4.48 -10.83
C LEU A 293 24.93 -4.88 -12.15
N GLU A 294 25.50 -6.09 -12.20
CA GLU A 294 26.03 -6.56 -13.47
C GLU A 294 24.88 -6.37 -14.45
N LEU A 295 25.12 -5.46 -15.39
CA LEU A 295 24.15 -4.98 -16.37
C LEU A 295 23.58 -6.14 -17.21
N ASP A 296 24.14 -7.32 -17.06
CA ASP A 296 23.75 -8.56 -17.71
C ASP A 296 22.41 -9.13 -17.18
N PHE A 297 21.89 -8.74 -16.00
CA PHE A 297 20.61 -9.28 -15.51
C PHE A 297 19.39 -8.52 -16.04
N PHE A 298 19.52 -7.22 -16.34
CA PHE A 298 18.50 -6.40 -17.00
C PHE A 298 18.76 -6.25 -18.51
N ALA A 299 19.87 -6.77 -19.04
CA ALA A 299 20.12 -6.79 -20.49
C ALA A 299 19.07 -7.61 -21.26
N ASP A 300 18.42 -8.56 -20.57
CA ASP A 300 17.41 -9.45 -21.15
C ASP A 300 15.96 -8.94 -20.98
N TYR A 301 15.74 -7.81 -20.26
CA TYR A 301 14.42 -7.22 -20.10
C TYR A 301 14.43 -5.70 -20.35
N SER A 302 13.66 -5.27 -21.34
CA SER A 302 13.41 -3.86 -21.61
C SER A 302 12.63 -3.18 -20.46
N ALA A 303 12.78 -1.86 -20.32
CA ALA A 303 11.97 -1.08 -19.37
C ALA A 303 10.45 -1.27 -19.61
N ASP A 304 10.07 -1.55 -20.86
CA ASP A 304 8.71 -1.89 -21.24
C ASP A 304 8.27 -3.24 -20.63
N GLU A 305 9.13 -4.26 -20.58
CA GLU A 305 8.81 -5.57 -19.97
C GLU A 305 8.74 -5.57 -18.44
N LEU A 306 9.39 -4.61 -17.77
CA LEU A 306 9.27 -4.43 -16.32
C LEU A 306 7.98 -3.71 -15.96
N ALA A 307 7.64 -2.64 -16.69
CA ALA A 307 6.40 -1.91 -16.52
C ALA A 307 5.19 -2.74 -16.92
N GLU A 308 5.24 -3.46 -18.06
CA GLU A 308 4.18 -4.37 -18.47
C GLU A 308 3.98 -5.51 -17.46
N LYS A 309 4.99 -5.96 -16.71
CA LYS A 309 4.81 -7.08 -15.77
C LYS A 309 4.29 -6.67 -14.40
N GLU A 310 4.70 -5.51 -13.87
CA GLU A 310 4.04 -4.91 -12.70
C GLU A 310 2.63 -4.43 -13.05
N ASP A 311 2.37 -3.97 -14.28
CA ASP A 311 1.02 -3.63 -14.76
C ASP A 311 0.20 -4.89 -15.17
N SER A 312 0.81 -5.99 -15.65
CA SER A 312 0.07 -7.12 -16.27
C SER A 312 -0.72 -7.99 -15.30
N ASP A 313 -0.37 -8.01 -14.02
CA ASP A 313 -1.22 -8.67 -13.02
C ASP A 313 -2.56 -7.92 -12.85
N THR A 314 -2.67 -6.68 -13.35
CA THR A 314 -3.94 -5.93 -13.48
C THR A 314 -4.65 -6.15 -14.82
N ASP A 315 -3.92 -6.47 -15.91
CA ASP A 315 -4.47 -6.66 -17.26
C ASP A 315 -4.88 -8.11 -17.59
N THR A 316 -4.37 -9.11 -16.87
CA THR A 316 -4.63 -10.52 -17.19
C THR A 316 -6.12 -10.91 -16.97
N GLU A 317 -6.84 -10.19 -16.11
CA GLU A 317 -8.30 -10.34 -15.94
C GLU A 317 -9.12 -9.62 -17.02
N LEU A 318 -8.58 -8.57 -17.67
CA LEU A 318 -9.27 -7.80 -18.71
C LEU A 318 -9.47 -8.60 -20.01
N SER A 319 -8.53 -9.50 -20.35
CA SER A 319 -8.59 -10.28 -21.59
C SER A 319 -9.44 -11.56 -21.49
N ALA A 320 -9.53 -12.16 -20.29
CA ALA A 320 -10.24 -13.44 -20.09
C ALA A 320 -11.78 -13.32 -20.10
N LEU A 321 -12.33 -12.11 -19.94
CA LEU A 321 -13.78 -11.87 -19.91
C LEU A 321 -14.34 -11.25 -21.20
N GLN A 322 -13.50 -10.73 -22.10
CA GLN A 322 -13.94 -10.21 -23.41
C GLN A 322 -14.19 -11.30 -24.46
N SER A 323 -13.74 -12.54 -24.23
CA SER A 323 -13.98 -13.66 -25.16
C SER A 323 -15.30 -14.43 -24.93
N ASN A 324 -16.14 -14.03 -23.97
CA ASN A 324 -17.39 -14.72 -23.64
C ASN A 324 -18.68 -13.93 -23.98
N THR A 325 -18.58 -12.86 -24.78
CA THR A 325 -19.75 -12.05 -25.18
C THR A 325 -20.28 -12.30 -26.60
N GLU A 326 -20.04 -13.48 -27.16
CA GLU A 326 -20.82 -13.98 -28.31
C GLU A 326 -21.33 -15.39 -28.02
N LEU A 327 -22.50 -15.50 -27.36
CA LEU A 327 -23.46 -16.62 -27.48
C LEU A 327 -24.50 -16.60 -26.34
N VAL A 328 -25.44 -15.64 -26.30
CA VAL A 328 -26.78 -15.91 -25.73
C VAL A 328 -27.83 -15.04 -26.44
N SER A 329 -28.38 -15.53 -27.55
CA SER A 329 -29.68 -15.10 -28.07
C SER A 329 -30.59 -16.31 -28.15
N SER A 330 -31.33 -16.60 -27.07
CA SER A 330 -32.67 -17.23 -27.05
C SER A 330 -32.92 -17.85 -25.67
N LEU A 331 -33.72 -17.18 -24.85
CA LEU A 331 -34.42 -17.80 -23.73
C LEU A 331 -35.78 -18.30 -24.22
N PRO A 332 -36.28 -19.43 -23.69
CA PRO A 332 -37.69 -19.55 -23.44
C PRO A 332 -38.03 -19.78 -21.96
N ASP A 333 -39.25 -19.35 -21.67
CA ASP A 333 -40.00 -19.25 -20.43
C ASP A 333 -39.79 -20.31 -19.33
N SER A 334 -39.82 -19.79 -18.11
CA SER A 334 -40.01 -20.51 -16.86
C SER A 334 -41.46 -20.94 -16.68
N SER A 335 -41.71 -22.25 -16.55
CA SER A 335 -42.80 -22.73 -15.70
C SER A 335 -42.58 -24.18 -15.22
N ASN A 336 -42.82 -24.36 -13.92
CA ASN A 336 -43.42 -25.53 -13.27
C ASN A 336 -42.57 -26.73 -12.77
N LEU A 337 -42.79 -27.00 -11.46
CA LEU A 337 -42.92 -28.30 -10.74
C LEU A 337 -41.60 -28.95 -10.26
N LEU A 338 -41.32 -28.99 -8.95
CA LEU A 338 -41.85 -29.83 -7.84
C LEU A 338 -41.07 -31.15 -7.65
N GLU A 339 -40.77 -31.43 -6.37
CA GLU A 339 -40.39 -32.74 -5.76
C GLU A 339 -38.99 -33.27 -6.13
N GLN A 340 -38.22 -33.97 -5.29
CA GLN A 340 -38.26 -34.43 -3.89
C GLN A 340 -36.86 -35.02 -3.59
N ASP A 341 -36.64 -35.28 -2.30
CA ASP A 341 -35.81 -36.35 -1.73
C ASP A 341 -34.39 -36.14 -1.20
N ASP A 342 -34.31 -36.62 0.04
CA ASP A 342 -33.25 -36.75 1.02
C ASP A 342 -32.09 -37.67 0.58
N ASN A 343 -30.93 -37.47 1.21
CA ASN A 343 -30.38 -38.34 2.28
C ASN A 343 -28.86 -38.58 2.20
N GLN A 344 -28.26 -38.68 3.41
CA GLN A 344 -27.00 -39.33 3.79
C GLN A 344 -25.68 -38.64 3.39
N SER A 345 -24.89 -38.04 4.30
CA SER A 345 -24.21 -38.49 5.54
C SER A 345 -22.77 -38.94 5.32
N ARG A 346 -21.87 -38.25 6.04
CA ARG A 346 -20.62 -38.73 6.68
C ARG A 346 -19.57 -39.46 5.84
N GLU A 347 -18.39 -38.86 5.76
CA GLU A 347 -17.13 -39.57 6.03
C GLU A 347 -16.12 -38.61 6.68
N GLU A 348 -15.57 -39.04 7.81
CA GLU A 348 -14.53 -38.38 8.60
C GLU A 348 -13.13 -38.85 8.16
N ASP A 349 -12.16 -37.97 8.39
CA ASP A 349 -10.77 -38.24 8.80
C ASP A 349 -9.88 -39.19 7.96
N LYS A 350 -8.85 -38.59 7.33
CA LYS A 350 -7.41 -38.80 7.62
C LYS A 350 -6.56 -38.27 6.47
N LEU A 351 -5.72 -37.25 6.72
CA LEU A 351 -4.40 -37.06 6.07
C LEU A 351 -3.65 -36.00 6.90
N THR A 352 -2.84 -36.47 7.85
CA THR A 352 -1.36 -36.43 7.83
C THR A 352 -0.77 -35.05 8.08
N GLN A 353 -0.20 -34.93 9.29
CA GLN A 353 0.77 -33.91 9.67
C GLN A 353 1.97 -33.98 8.73
N GLU A 354 2.15 -32.97 7.88
CA GLU A 354 3.45 -32.61 7.33
C GLU A 354 3.99 -31.40 8.10
N GLU A 355 5.21 -31.56 8.59
CA GLU A 355 5.95 -30.55 9.33
C GLU A 355 6.15 -29.30 8.47
N SER A 356 5.64 -28.17 8.96
CA SER A 356 5.84 -26.86 8.33
C SER A 356 7.32 -26.45 8.42
N PRO A 357 7.91 -25.90 7.34
CA PRO A 357 9.28 -25.40 7.40
C PRO A 357 9.35 -24.23 8.39
N THR A 358 10.37 -24.24 9.24
CA THR A 358 10.65 -23.21 10.26
C THR A 358 10.62 -21.80 9.68
N VAL A 359 9.51 -21.09 9.92
CA VAL A 359 9.36 -19.65 9.66
C VAL A 359 10.33 -18.90 10.59
N LYS A 360 11.44 -18.37 10.03
CA LYS A 360 12.36 -17.50 10.77
C LYS A 360 11.67 -16.17 11.09
N LYS A 361 11.08 -16.05 12.28
CA LYS A 361 10.62 -14.76 12.83
C LYS A 361 11.78 -13.74 12.82
N ARG A 362 11.68 -12.72 11.97
CA ARG A 362 12.78 -11.80 11.65
C ARG A 362 12.61 -10.36 12.13
N GLY A 363 11.87 -10.13 13.22
CA GLY A 363 12.04 -8.91 14.04
C GLY A 363 13.52 -8.65 14.44
N GLY A 364 14.39 -9.68 14.34
CA GLY A 364 15.84 -9.57 14.49
C GLY A 364 16.61 -8.91 13.34
N PHE A 365 16.12 -8.89 12.10
CA PHE A 365 16.89 -8.34 10.95
C PHE A 365 17.04 -6.82 11.08
N PHE A 366 15.95 -6.08 11.26
CA PHE A 366 15.99 -4.63 11.47
C PHE A 366 16.64 -4.24 12.80
N LYS A 367 16.34 -4.97 13.89
CA LYS A 367 17.02 -4.81 15.19
C LYS A 367 18.53 -5.04 15.06
N SER A 368 19.01 -5.92 14.18
CA SER A 368 20.44 -6.14 13.93
C SER A 368 21.08 -5.05 13.06
N LYS A 369 20.39 -4.55 12.02
CA LYS A 369 20.86 -3.41 11.20
C LYS A 369 20.93 -2.11 12.02
N LEU A 370 19.89 -1.75 12.77
CA LEU A 370 19.90 -0.57 13.64
C LEU A 370 20.94 -0.68 14.76
N ARG A 371 21.14 -1.88 15.36
CA ARG A 371 22.24 -2.11 16.31
C ARG A 371 23.62 -1.94 15.68
N THR A 372 23.78 -2.30 14.41
CA THR A 372 25.03 -2.11 13.66
C THR A 372 25.30 -0.63 13.40
N VAL A 373 24.27 0.15 13.05
CA VAL A 373 24.33 1.61 12.91
C VAL A 373 24.67 2.28 14.25
N ALA A 374 23.97 1.90 15.33
CA ALA A 374 24.21 2.44 16.68
C ALA A 374 25.61 2.09 17.24
N LYS A 375 26.15 0.91 16.93
CA LYS A 375 27.53 0.53 17.29
C LYS A 375 28.58 1.32 16.52
N LYS A 376 28.38 1.59 15.23
CA LYS A 376 29.27 2.43 14.41
C LYS A 376 29.33 3.88 14.89
N LEU A 377 28.23 4.41 15.43
CA LEU A 377 28.16 5.78 15.96
C LEU A 377 28.84 5.92 17.33
N LYS A 378 28.73 4.93 18.23
CA LYS A 378 29.46 4.93 19.50
C LYS A 378 30.98 4.85 19.35
N GLY A 379 31.48 4.23 18.27
CA GLY A 379 32.92 4.13 18.01
C GLY A 379 33.58 5.40 17.43
N LYS A 380 32.81 6.45 17.14
CA LYS A 380 33.34 7.73 16.61
C LYS A 380 33.44 8.85 17.65
N ASN A 381 32.99 8.64 18.89
CA ASN A 381 33.06 9.62 19.98
C ASN A 381 34.18 9.35 20.99
N ASP A 382 35.03 8.34 20.76
CA ASP A 382 36.20 8.04 21.57
C ASP A 382 37.48 8.15 20.73
N ILE A 383 37.82 9.36 20.24
CA ILE A 383 39.20 9.80 19.92
C ILE A 383 39.33 11.29 20.25
#